data_AF-A0A9D7A390-F1
#
_entry.id   AF-A0A9D7A390-F1
#
_cell.length_a   1.000
_cell.length_b   1.000
_cell.length_c   1.000
_cell.angle_alpha   90.00
_cell.angle_beta   90.00
_cell.angle_gamma   90.00
#
_symmetry.space_group_name_H-M   'P 1'
#
loop_
_entity.id
_entity.type
_entity.pdbx_description
1 polymer ?
#
loop_
_entity_poly.entity_id
_entity_poly.type
_entity_poly.pdbx_seq_one_letter_code
_entity_poly.pdbx_strand_id
1 'polypeptide(L)'
;MDTPGAGVPTSLEQTFPELSRRNLQARVDGSIAQPGTLWVFDRGFYDFTFFDDLIDQGVAWITRLKSNTVVTVQQVLIQTAEVRDRIVLLGEAQARCRHAVRVIEVRFGQTWYRYVTSVLDPALLPANVVADVYRRRWRIEEAFLIVKRLLHLSYLWIGSVNGVLLQIWSTWLFFAVAEELMLPFDRISLEMVFRGLYHFTQADHRGQATEPVKYFAAPENQDLGVVKRLRKKPGVPPAQRVSGLVGA
;
A
#
# COMPACT_ATOMS: atom_id res chain seq x y z
N MET A 1 49.13 -18.27 23.10
CA MET A 1 48.38 -17.00 23.02
C MET A 1 47.53 -17.10 21.78
N ASP A 2 46.37 -17.73 21.93
CA ASP A 2 45.45 -18.02 20.84
C ASP A 2 44.50 -16.84 20.67
N THR A 3 44.54 -16.20 19.50
CA THR A 3 43.47 -15.30 19.05
C THR A 3 42.36 -16.15 18.43
N PRO A 4 41.11 -16.11 18.94
CA PRO A 4 40.01 -16.78 18.28
C PRO A 4 39.60 -15.99 17.04
N GLY A 5 39.65 -16.66 15.88
CA GLY A 5 39.08 -16.14 14.65
C GLY A 5 37.57 -15.96 14.81
N ALA A 6 37.10 -14.72 14.70
CA ALA A 6 35.69 -14.41 14.58
C ALA A 6 35.19 -14.96 13.23
N GLY A 7 34.54 -16.12 13.28
CA GLY A 7 33.83 -16.68 12.15
C GLY A 7 32.74 -15.72 11.72
N VAL A 8 32.83 -15.20 10.50
CA VAL A 8 31.72 -14.51 9.83
C VAL A 8 30.61 -15.55 9.63
N PRO A 9 29.38 -15.35 10.14
CA PRO A 9 28.28 -16.26 9.87
C PRO A 9 27.86 -16.11 8.40
N THR A 10 28.48 -16.90 7.53
CA THR A 10 28.00 -17.17 6.18
C THR A 10 26.81 -18.11 6.32
N SER A 11 25.59 -17.58 6.33
CA SER A 11 24.33 -18.19 5.85
C SER A 11 23.13 -17.37 6.35
N LEU A 12 22.73 -16.33 5.62
CA LEU A 12 21.36 -15.84 5.66
C LEU A 12 20.57 -16.55 4.54
N GLU A 13 20.47 -17.88 4.61
CA GLU A 13 19.35 -18.56 3.97
C GLU A 13 18.10 -18.29 4.82
N GLN A 14 17.57 -17.08 4.70
CA GLN A 14 16.18 -16.84 5.03
C GLN A 14 15.38 -17.56 3.96
N THR A 15 15.03 -18.81 4.24
CA THR A 15 13.98 -19.53 3.51
C THR A 15 12.71 -18.70 3.70
N PHE A 16 12.38 -17.86 2.71
CA PHE A 16 11.10 -17.18 2.66
C PHE A 16 10.03 -18.27 2.57
N PRO A 17 9.22 -18.50 3.62
CA PRO A 17 8.17 -19.50 3.54
C PRO A 17 7.24 -19.10 2.40
N GLU A 18 6.80 -20.07 1.60
CA GLU A 18 5.80 -19.79 0.57
C GLU A 18 4.62 -19.02 1.19
N LEU A 19 4.19 -17.98 0.48
CA LEU A 19 2.96 -17.24 0.77
C LEU A 19 1.75 -18.14 0.50
N SER A 20 1.56 -19.15 1.35
CA SER A 20 0.33 -19.92 1.41
C SER A 20 -0.73 -19.11 2.16
N ARG A 21 -2.00 -19.28 1.81
CA ARG A 21 -3.14 -18.61 2.49
C ARG A 21 -3.13 -18.77 4.02
N ARG A 22 -2.51 -19.84 4.54
CA ARG A 22 -2.39 -20.13 5.98
C ARG A 22 -1.33 -19.29 6.69
N ASN A 23 -0.37 -18.70 5.97
CA ASN A 23 0.75 -17.98 6.56
C ASN A 23 0.50 -16.47 6.72
N LEU A 24 -0.71 -15.97 6.41
CA LEU A 24 -1.05 -14.56 6.60
C LEU A 24 -1.18 -14.21 8.09
N GLN A 25 -1.87 -15.07 8.85
CA GLN A 25 -2.03 -14.96 10.31
C GLN A 25 -0.68 -14.85 11.02
N ALA A 26 0.31 -15.63 10.60
CA ALA A 26 1.64 -15.65 11.20
C ALA A 26 2.51 -14.42 10.87
N ARG A 27 2.07 -13.54 9.96
CA ARG A 27 2.87 -12.39 9.47
C ARG A 27 2.25 -11.04 9.79
N VAL A 28 1.03 -11.01 10.30
CA VAL A 28 0.43 -9.80 10.87
C VAL A 28 0.91 -9.70 12.31
N ASP A 29 2.16 -9.28 12.49
CA ASP A 29 2.63 -8.87 13.82
C ASP A 29 1.87 -7.61 14.27
N GLY A 30 1.73 -7.44 15.59
CA GLY A 30 1.02 -6.30 16.19
C GLY A 30 1.60 -4.92 15.84
N SER A 31 2.75 -4.85 15.16
CA SER A 31 3.30 -3.61 14.61
C SER A 31 2.55 -3.11 13.37
N ILE A 32 1.96 -4.02 12.58
CA ILE A 32 1.22 -3.69 11.35
C ILE A 32 -0.28 -3.57 11.64
N ALA A 33 -0.83 -4.47 12.46
CA ALA A 33 -2.23 -4.47 12.90
C ALA A 33 -2.42 -3.56 14.12
N GLN A 34 -2.40 -2.25 13.88
CA GLN A 34 -2.63 -1.27 14.94
C GLN A 34 -4.13 -1.11 15.22
N PRO A 35 -4.56 -1.11 16.49
CA PRO A 35 -5.95 -0.82 16.86
C PRO A 35 -6.42 0.52 16.28
N GLY A 36 -7.67 0.57 15.83
CA GLY A 36 -8.24 1.76 15.19
C GLY A 36 -7.90 1.93 13.70
N THR A 37 -7.21 0.96 13.08
CA THR A 37 -7.02 0.92 11.63
C THR A 37 -8.16 0.17 10.92
N LEU A 38 -8.39 0.51 9.64
CA LEU A 38 -9.38 -0.13 8.78
C LEU A 38 -8.68 -0.83 7.61
N TRP A 39 -8.71 -2.16 7.61
CA TRP A 39 -8.06 -2.98 6.58
C TRP A 39 -9.02 -3.33 5.46
N VAL A 40 -8.53 -3.33 4.22
CA VAL A 40 -9.33 -3.70 3.05
C VAL A 40 -8.71 -4.94 2.41
N PHE A 41 -9.44 -6.05 2.48
CA PHE A 41 -8.99 -7.33 1.95
C PHE A 41 -9.63 -7.64 0.60
N ASP A 42 -8.87 -8.31 -0.27
CA ASP A 42 -9.48 -8.96 -1.42
C ASP A 42 -10.33 -10.18 -0.98
N ARG A 43 -11.28 -10.58 -1.83
CA ARG A 43 -12.13 -11.77 -1.65
C ARG A 43 -11.32 -13.06 -1.41
N GLY A 44 -10.07 -13.12 -1.89
CA GLY A 44 -9.19 -14.28 -1.72
C GLY A 44 -8.72 -14.56 -0.29
N PHE A 45 -8.87 -13.62 0.64
CA PHE A 45 -8.39 -13.69 2.03
C PHE A 45 -9.52 -14.01 3.03
N TYR A 46 -10.40 -14.94 2.68
CA TYR A 46 -11.60 -15.24 3.46
C TYR A 46 -11.33 -16.35 4.49
N ASP A 47 -11.07 -15.96 5.75
CA ASP A 47 -10.84 -16.85 6.89
C ASP A 47 -11.55 -16.28 8.13
N PHE A 48 -12.46 -17.06 8.72
CA PHE A 48 -13.30 -16.59 9.84
C PHE A 48 -12.49 -16.39 11.12
N THR A 49 -11.54 -17.28 11.41
CA THR A 49 -10.68 -17.17 12.59
C THR A 49 -9.83 -15.92 12.48
N PHE A 50 -9.23 -15.68 11.31
CA PHE A 50 -8.45 -14.46 11.07
C PHE A 50 -9.29 -13.18 11.25
N PHE A 51 -10.53 -13.17 10.76
CA PHE A 51 -11.41 -12.01 10.91
C PHE A 51 -11.82 -11.76 12.36
N ASP A 52 -12.07 -12.83 13.14
CA ASP A 52 -12.37 -12.70 14.56
C ASP A 52 -11.15 -12.19 15.33
N ASP A 53 -9.95 -12.70 15.04
CA ASP A 53 -8.71 -12.27 15.71
C ASP A 53 -8.40 -10.79 15.45
N LEU A 54 -8.68 -10.28 14.24
CA LEU A 54 -8.54 -8.84 13.95
C LEU A 54 -9.54 -7.99 14.75
N ILE A 55 -10.77 -8.46 14.91
CA ILE A 55 -11.78 -7.78 15.74
C ILE A 55 -11.32 -7.75 17.20
N ASP A 56 -10.81 -8.87 17.72
CA ASP A 56 -10.28 -8.97 19.08
C ASP A 56 -9.07 -8.05 19.31
N GLN A 57 -8.29 -7.78 18.27
CA GLN A 57 -7.17 -6.82 18.28
C GLN A 57 -7.60 -5.35 18.10
N GLY A 58 -8.89 -5.06 17.93
CA GLY A 58 -9.40 -3.71 17.69
C GLY A 58 -9.12 -3.18 16.28
N VAL A 59 -8.84 -4.07 15.32
CA VAL A 59 -8.65 -3.75 13.91
C VAL A 59 -9.95 -3.95 13.14
N ALA A 60 -10.43 -2.88 12.52
CA ALA A 60 -11.59 -2.95 11.65
C ALA A 60 -11.20 -3.47 10.26
N TRP A 61 -12.13 -4.09 9.55
CA TRP A 61 -11.87 -4.59 8.21
C TRP A 61 -13.08 -4.51 7.27
N ILE A 62 -12.79 -4.54 5.97
CA ILE A 62 -13.74 -4.66 4.87
C ILE A 62 -13.26 -5.76 3.92
N THR A 63 -14.17 -6.65 3.51
CA THR A 63 -13.94 -7.58 2.40
C THR A 63 -15.19 -7.71 1.53
N ARG A 64 -15.08 -8.48 0.44
CA ARG A 64 -16.22 -8.86 -0.41
C ARG A 64 -16.82 -10.17 0.07
N LEU A 65 -18.15 -10.22 0.20
CA LEU A 65 -18.84 -11.44 0.59
C LEU A 65 -18.68 -12.52 -0.48
N LYS A 66 -18.29 -13.73 -0.06
CA LYS A 66 -18.21 -14.89 -0.96
C LYS A 66 -19.62 -15.44 -1.21
N SER A 67 -19.91 -15.85 -2.45
CA SER A 67 -21.27 -16.18 -2.88
C SER A 67 -21.88 -17.39 -2.16
N ASN A 68 -21.05 -18.30 -1.67
CA ASN A 68 -21.46 -19.52 -0.96
C ASN A 68 -21.33 -19.39 0.57
N THR A 69 -21.13 -18.19 1.10
CA THR A 69 -21.09 -17.98 2.55
C THR A 69 -22.50 -18.04 3.12
N VAL A 70 -22.71 -18.87 4.13
CA VAL A 70 -23.94 -18.88 4.92
C VAL A 70 -24.02 -17.61 5.76
N VAL A 71 -25.16 -16.93 5.69
CA VAL A 71 -25.42 -15.66 6.36
C VAL A 71 -26.68 -15.80 7.19
N THR A 72 -26.56 -15.65 8.50
CA THR A 72 -27.70 -15.63 9.42
C THR A 72 -27.95 -14.19 9.86
N VAL A 73 -29.05 -13.60 9.40
CA VAL A 73 -29.41 -12.22 9.75
C VAL A 73 -29.81 -12.14 11.22
N GLN A 74 -29.15 -11.25 11.96
CA GLN A 74 -29.50 -10.92 13.35
C GLN A 74 -30.37 -9.67 13.40
N GLN A 75 -30.02 -8.65 12.60
CA GLN A 75 -30.73 -7.38 12.55
C GLN A 75 -30.69 -6.78 11.15
N VAL A 76 -31.80 -6.18 10.72
CA VAL A 76 -31.88 -5.40 9.48
C VAL A 76 -31.77 -3.92 9.84
N LEU A 77 -30.80 -3.22 9.25
CA LEU A 77 -30.55 -1.80 9.47
C LEU A 77 -31.20 -0.96 8.37
N ILE A 78 -30.98 -1.33 7.11
CA ILE A 78 -31.55 -0.68 5.93
C ILE A 78 -32.03 -1.76 4.95
N GLN A 79 -33.20 -1.56 4.38
CA GLN A 79 -33.73 -2.45 3.34
C GLN A 79 -34.48 -1.59 2.30
N THR A 80 -33.79 -1.26 1.22
CA THR A 80 -34.33 -0.47 0.10
C THR A 80 -34.13 -1.19 -1.23
N ALA A 81 -34.61 -0.58 -2.32
CA ALA A 81 -34.40 -1.11 -3.68
C ALA A 81 -32.92 -1.08 -4.12
N GLU A 82 -32.09 -0.23 -3.50
CA GLU A 82 -30.71 0.01 -3.90
C GLU A 82 -29.68 -0.41 -2.86
N VAL A 83 -30.03 -0.36 -1.58
CA VAL A 83 -29.13 -0.68 -0.47
C VAL A 83 -29.80 -1.61 0.51
N ARG A 84 -29.08 -2.64 0.90
CA ARG A 84 -29.46 -3.57 1.97
C ARG A 84 -28.32 -3.62 2.97
N ASP A 85 -28.61 -3.36 4.22
CA ASP A 85 -27.62 -3.26 5.29
C ASP A 85 -28.11 -4.05 6.49
N ARG A 86 -27.32 -5.03 6.93
CA ARG A 86 -27.74 -6.03 7.91
C ARG A 86 -26.58 -6.42 8.82
N ILE A 87 -26.87 -6.57 10.10
CA ILE A 87 -25.96 -7.25 11.03
C ILE A 87 -26.27 -8.74 10.98
N VAL A 88 -25.23 -9.55 10.82
CA VAL A 88 -25.32 -10.98 10.55
C VAL A 88 -24.26 -11.74 11.34
N LEU A 89 -24.50 -13.04 11.54
CA LEU A 89 -23.45 -14.01 11.83
C LEU A 89 -23.09 -14.73 10.53
N LEU A 90 -21.79 -14.85 10.26
CA LEU A 90 -21.27 -15.55 9.09
C LEU A 90 -20.87 -16.98 9.42
N GLY A 91 -21.12 -17.88 8.48
CA GLY A 91 -20.70 -19.28 8.55
C GLY A 91 -21.80 -20.22 9.05
N GLU A 92 -21.46 -21.50 9.05
CA GLU A 92 -22.37 -22.59 9.44
C GLU A 92 -22.19 -22.96 10.91
N ALA A 93 -23.10 -23.76 11.47
CA ALA A 93 -23.14 -23.99 12.90
C ALA A 93 -21.81 -24.47 13.52
N GLN A 94 -21.02 -25.24 12.76
CA GLN A 94 -19.71 -25.80 13.15
C GLN A 94 -18.50 -24.94 12.74
N ALA A 95 -18.68 -23.97 11.84
CA ALA A 95 -17.63 -23.10 11.31
C ALA A 95 -18.17 -21.69 11.07
N ARG A 96 -18.53 -21.02 12.17
CA ARG A 96 -19.06 -19.65 12.19
C ARG A 96 -18.06 -18.66 12.78
N CYS A 97 -18.15 -17.40 12.35
CA CYS A 97 -17.53 -16.30 13.09
C CYS A 97 -18.10 -16.23 14.51
N ARG A 98 -17.23 -15.93 15.47
CA ARG A 98 -17.60 -15.64 16.86
C ARG A 98 -18.31 -14.29 16.95
N HIS A 99 -17.85 -13.31 16.19
CA HIS A 99 -18.39 -11.95 16.20
C HIS A 99 -19.45 -11.75 15.13
N ALA A 100 -20.47 -10.95 15.47
CA ALA A 100 -21.39 -10.44 14.48
C ALA A 100 -20.66 -9.42 13.59
N VAL A 101 -21.02 -9.41 12.31
CA VAL A 101 -20.46 -8.49 11.31
C VAL A 101 -21.59 -7.88 10.50
N ARG A 102 -21.28 -6.87 9.71
CA ARG A 102 -22.25 -6.17 8.89
C ARG A 102 -22.10 -6.55 7.42
N VAL A 103 -23.19 -7.01 6.81
CA VAL A 103 -23.29 -7.29 5.37
C VAL A 103 -24.02 -6.15 4.70
N ILE A 104 -23.37 -5.56 3.70
CA ILE A 104 -23.86 -4.43 2.94
C ILE A 104 -23.97 -4.85 1.49
N GLU A 105 -25.17 -4.81 0.94
CA GLU A 105 -25.43 -5.03 -0.48
C GLU A 105 -25.81 -3.70 -1.13
N VAL A 106 -25.09 -3.30 -2.17
CA VAL A 106 -25.36 -2.09 -2.95
C VAL A 106 -25.65 -2.49 -4.39
N ARG A 107 -26.75 -1.97 -4.95
CA ARG A 107 -27.14 -2.18 -6.34
C ARG A 107 -26.54 -1.10 -7.22
N PHE A 108 -25.82 -1.49 -8.25
CA PHE A 108 -25.37 -0.61 -9.32
C PHE A 108 -25.87 -1.17 -10.65
N GLY A 109 -26.78 -0.43 -11.31
CA GLY A 109 -27.52 -0.94 -12.45
C GLY A 109 -28.34 -2.19 -12.09
N GLN A 110 -28.09 -3.30 -12.78
CA GLN A 110 -28.75 -4.58 -12.54
C GLN A 110 -27.95 -5.52 -11.60
N THR A 111 -26.78 -5.09 -11.12
CA THR A 111 -25.87 -5.95 -10.35
C THR A 111 -25.84 -5.57 -8.88
N TRP A 112 -25.96 -6.57 -8.01
CA TRP A 112 -25.74 -6.42 -6.56
C TRP A 112 -24.29 -6.70 -6.20
N TYR A 113 -23.66 -5.74 -5.55
CA TYR A 113 -22.33 -5.87 -4.97
C TYR A 113 -22.49 -6.11 -3.47
N ARG A 114 -21.83 -7.15 -2.95
CA ARG A 114 -21.99 -7.61 -1.57
C ARG A 114 -20.67 -7.46 -0.83
N TYR A 115 -20.67 -6.65 0.20
CA TYR A 115 -19.53 -6.33 1.04
C TYR A 115 -19.79 -6.80 2.47
N VAL A 116 -18.72 -7.05 3.20
CA VAL A 116 -18.75 -7.40 4.62
C VAL A 116 -17.78 -6.49 5.34
N THR A 117 -18.18 -5.99 6.51
CA THR A 117 -17.30 -5.23 7.39
C THR A 117 -17.53 -5.60 8.84
N SER A 118 -16.47 -5.53 9.66
CA SER A 118 -16.59 -5.64 11.13
C SER A 118 -17.16 -4.38 11.79
N VAL A 119 -17.26 -3.24 11.08
CA VAL A 119 -17.81 -2.01 11.64
C VAL A 119 -19.34 -2.08 11.66
N LEU A 120 -19.89 -2.30 12.85
CA LEU A 120 -21.33 -2.48 13.05
C LEU A 120 -22.13 -1.18 12.94
N ASP A 121 -21.55 -0.05 13.32
CA ASP A 121 -22.22 1.26 13.33
C ASP A 121 -22.27 1.89 11.91
N PRO A 122 -23.46 2.07 11.32
CA PRO A 122 -23.62 2.72 10.02
C PRO A 122 -23.31 4.21 10.04
N ALA A 123 -23.39 4.88 11.19
CA ALA A 123 -23.00 6.29 11.31
C ALA A 123 -21.49 6.45 11.20
N LEU A 124 -20.72 5.53 11.79
CA LEU A 124 -19.27 5.50 11.69
C LEU A 124 -18.79 5.09 10.29
N LEU A 125 -19.41 4.08 9.69
CA LEU A 125 -19.05 3.59 8.36
C LEU A 125 -20.29 3.38 7.48
N PRO A 126 -20.74 4.43 6.76
CA PRO A 126 -21.92 4.34 5.89
C PRO A 126 -21.76 3.36 4.72
N ALA A 127 -22.86 2.78 4.25
CA ALA A 127 -22.87 1.77 3.19
C ALA A 127 -22.22 2.21 1.87
N ASN A 128 -22.45 3.47 1.46
CA ASN A 128 -21.81 4.07 0.29
C ASN A 128 -20.29 4.21 0.48
N VAL A 129 -19.85 4.59 1.69
CA VAL A 129 -18.42 4.71 2.01
C VAL A 129 -17.74 3.35 1.96
N VAL A 130 -18.38 2.28 2.43
CA VAL A 130 -17.85 0.91 2.30
C VAL A 130 -17.60 0.55 0.83
N ALA A 131 -18.58 0.82 -0.04
CA ALA A 131 -18.44 0.53 -1.47
C ALA A 131 -17.31 1.36 -2.11
N ASP A 132 -17.19 2.65 -1.76
CA ASP A 132 -16.14 3.53 -2.27
C ASP A 132 -14.74 3.14 -1.79
N VAL A 133 -14.58 2.83 -0.50
CA VAL A 133 -13.32 2.37 0.07
C VAL A 133 -12.91 1.04 -0.58
N TYR A 134 -13.84 0.09 -0.69
CA TYR A 134 -13.53 -1.20 -1.31
C TYR A 134 -13.18 -1.05 -2.80
N ARG A 135 -13.80 -0.11 -3.52
CA ARG A 135 -13.44 0.18 -4.93
C ARG A 135 -11.98 0.59 -5.08
N ARG A 136 -11.43 1.33 -4.11
CA ARG A 136 -10.02 1.74 -4.09
C ARG A 136 -9.04 0.59 -3.85
N ARG A 137 -9.50 -0.62 -3.52
CA ARG A 137 -8.64 -1.83 -3.46
C ARG A 137 -7.83 -2.01 -4.75
N TRP A 138 -8.39 -1.70 -5.92
CA TRP A 138 -7.68 -1.78 -7.21
C TRP A 138 -6.42 -0.91 -7.29
N ARG A 139 -6.30 0.14 -6.47
CA ARG A 139 -5.09 0.98 -6.42
C ARG A 139 -3.82 0.18 -6.11
N ILE A 140 -3.92 -0.94 -5.38
CA ILE A 140 -2.76 -1.81 -5.17
C ILE A 140 -2.29 -2.47 -6.47
N GLU A 141 -3.23 -2.88 -7.33
CA GLU A 141 -2.93 -3.48 -8.63
C GLU A 141 -2.33 -2.44 -9.58
N GLU A 142 -2.85 -1.21 -9.55
CA GLU A 142 -2.27 -0.07 -10.26
C GLU A 142 -0.85 0.23 -9.78
N ALA A 143 -0.60 0.24 -8.47
CA ALA A 143 0.74 0.43 -7.91
C ALA A 143 1.70 -0.69 -8.37
N PHE A 144 1.28 -1.95 -8.32
CA PHE A 144 2.09 -3.06 -8.85
C PHE A 144 2.34 -2.95 -10.36
N LEU A 145 1.34 -2.48 -11.12
CA LEU A 145 1.49 -2.25 -12.55
C LEU A 145 2.53 -1.15 -12.82
N ILE A 146 2.46 -0.03 -12.10
CA ILE A 146 3.42 1.07 -12.18
C ILE A 146 4.83 0.58 -11.84
N VAL A 147 4.99 -0.10 -10.71
CA VAL A 147 6.29 -0.62 -10.25
C VAL A 147 6.90 -1.60 -11.27
N LYS A 148 6.09 -2.51 -11.82
CA LYS A 148 6.57 -3.50 -12.80
C LYS A 148 6.88 -2.89 -14.15
N ARG A 149 6.01 -2.01 -14.66
CA ARG A 149 6.08 -1.47 -16.03
C ARG A 149 6.90 -0.19 -16.11
N LEU A 150 6.53 0.83 -15.34
CA LEU A 150 7.15 2.16 -15.41
C LEU A 150 8.50 2.21 -14.72
N LEU A 151 8.66 1.48 -13.61
CA LEU A 151 9.93 1.39 -12.90
C LEU A 151 10.79 0.20 -13.35
N HIS A 152 10.35 -0.53 -14.38
CA HIS A 152 11.04 -1.65 -15.01
C HIS A 152 11.51 -2.75 -14.03
N LEU A 153 10.83 -2.92 -12.88
CA LEU A 153 11.16 -3.98 -11.92
C LEU A 153 10.95 -5.40 -12.48
N SER A 154 10.31 -5.53 -13.66
CA SER A 154 10.24 -6.80 -14.40
C SER A 154 11.60 -7.33 -14.84
N TYR A 155 12.65 -6.50 -14.83
CA TYR A 155 14.02 -6.89 -15.17
C TYR A 155 14.91 -6.80 -13.93
N LEU A 156 15.36 -7.96 -13.44
CA LEU A 156 16.33 -8.04 -12.35
C LEU A 156 17.73 -8.07 -12.96
N TRP A 157 18.58 -7.11 -12.56
CA TRP A 157 19.92 -6.94 -13.16
C TRP A 157 21.02 -7.68 -12.37
N ILE A 158 20.69 -8.17 -11.17
CA ILE A 158 21.63 -8.77 -10.23
C ILE A 158 21.15 -10.18 -9.86
N GLY A 159 22.06 -11.15 -9.82
CA GLY A 159 21.73 -12.55 -9.51
C GLY A 159 21.74 -12.93 -8.02
N SER A 160 22.35 -12.12 -7.15
CA SER A 160 22.36 -12.38 -5.71
C SER A 160 21.02 -12.01 -5.05
N VAL A 161 20.55 -12.80 -4.07
CA VAL A 161 19.33 -12.52 -3.31
C VAL A 161 19.32 -11.11 -2.71
N ASN A 162 20.41 -10.70 -2.06
CA ASN A 162 20.52 -9.38 -1.45
C ASN A 162 20.42 -8.24 -2.48
N GLY A 163 21.06 -8.40 -3.64
CA GLY A 163 20.97 -7.44 -4.74
C GLY A 163 19.56 -7.32 -5.31
N VAL A 164 18.85 -8.43 -5.44
CA VAL A 164 17.44 -8.45 -5.85
C VAL A 164 16.57 -7.73 -4.82
N LEU A 165 16.75 -8.01 -3.53
CA LEU A 165 16.01 -7.35 -2.45
C LEU A 165 16.26 -5.84 -2.45
N LEU A 166 17.52 -5.41 -2.56
CA LEU A 166 17.87 -3.99 -2.65
C LEU A 166 17.20 -3.31 -3.85
N GLN A 167 17.18 -3.96 -5.01
CA GLN A 167 16.49 -3.44 -6.20
C GLN A 167 14.99 -3.27 -5.96
N ILE A 168 14.34 -4.28 -5.37
CA ILE A 168 12.91 -4.23 -5.01
C ILE A 168 12.64 -3.09 -4.02
N TRP A 169 13.34 -3.05 -2.89
CA TRP A 169 13.12 -2.04 -1.84
C TRP A 169 13.37 -0.62 -2.34
N SER A 170 14.42 -0.41 -3.12
CA SER A 170 14.73 0.91 -3.69
C SER A 170 13.65 1.39 -4.64
N THR A 171 13.09 0.48 -5.44
CA THR A 171 12.00 0.80 -6.38
C THR A 171 10.72 1.19 -5.64
N TRP A 172 10.37 0.47 -4.57
CA TRP A 172 9.22 0.80 -3.72
C TRP A 172 9.40 2.12 -2.97
N LEU A 173 10.61 2.37 -2.45
CA LEU A 173 10.92 3.63 -1.78
C LEU A 173 10.83 4.82 -2.75
N PHE A 174 11.36 4.67 -3.96
CA PHE A 174 11.21 5.67 -5.02
C PHE A 174 9.75 5.97 -5.32
N PHE A 175 8.93 4.93 -5.49
CA PHE A 175 7.50 5.07 -5.74
C PHE A 175 6.82 5.83 -4.59
N ALA A 176 7.11 5.46 -3.33
CA ALA A 176 6.53 6.10 -2.16
C ALA A 176 6.93 7.58 -2.03
N VAL A 177 8.19 7.93 -2.31
CA VAL A 177 8.66 9.33 -2.29
C VAL A 177 7.99 10.16 -3.38
N ALA A 178 7.79 9.60 -4.58
CA ALA A 178 7.10 10.30 -5.65
C ALA A 178 5.63 10.59 -5.31
N GLU A 179 4.94 9.60 -4.72
CA GLU A 179 3.56 9.75 -4.24
C GLU A 179 3.46 10.78 -3.10
N GLU A 180 4.35 10.73 -2.10
CA GLU A 180 4.40 11.68 -0.98
C GLU A 180 4.56 13.12 -1.45
N LEU A 181 5.44 13.34 -2.43
CA LEU A 181 5.68 14.66 -3.01
C LEU A 181 4.63 15.07 -4.05
N MET A 182 3.72 14.17 -4.44
CA MET A 182 2.75 14.35 -5.53
C MET A 182 3.44 14.79 -6.84
N LEU A 183 4.63 14.26 -7.11
CA LEU A 183 5.43 14.59 -8.29
C LEU A 183 5.40 13.45 -9.31
N PRO A 184 5.46 13.78 -10.62
CA PRO A 184 5.58 12.74 -11.64
C PRO A 184 6.93 12.02 -11.51
N PHE A 185 6.97 10.72 -11.84
CA PHE A 185 8.16 9.88 -11.61
C PHE A 185 9.42 10.37 -12.32
N ASP A 186 9.29 11.05 -13.46
CA ASP A 186 10.42 11.63 -14.18
C ASP A 186 11.14 12.73 -13.38
N ARG A 187 10.45 13.36 -12.41
CA ARG A 187 11.00 14.36 -11.49
C ARG A 187 11.74 13.76 -10.31
N ILE A 188 11.60 12.48 -10.03
CA ILE A 188 12.35 11.80 -8.96
C ILE A 188 13.56 11.09 -9.57
N SER A 189 14.70 11.13 -8.89
CA SER A 189 15.92 10.43 -9.29
C SER A 189 16.10 9.16 -8.47
N LEU A 190 15.86 8.00 -9.09
CA LEU A 190 16.05 6.68 -8.46
C LEU A 190 17.49 6.49 -7.95
N GLU A 191 18.48 6.96 -8.73
CA GLU A 191 19.88 6.92 -8.34
C GLU A 191 20.14 7.72 -7.05
N MET A 192 19.53 8.90 -6.92
CA MET A 192 19.74 9.74 -5.73
C MET A 192 18.97 9.22 -4.53
N VAL A 193 17.80 8.59 -4.71
CA VAL A 193 17.13 7.83 -3.63
C VAL A 193 18.06 6.73 -3.12
N PHE A 194 18.69 5.97 -4.01
CA PHE A 194 19.61 4.89 -3.63
C PHE A 194 20.85 5.42 -2.90
N ARG A 195 21.53 6.44 -3.45
CA ARG A 195 22.69 7.07 -2.80
C ARG A 195 22.31 7.71 -1.46
N GLY A 196 21.11 8.28 -1.38
CA GLY A 196 20.54 8.90 -0.19
C GLY A 196 20.28 7.93 0.96
N LEU A 197 20.11 6.63 0.69
CA LEU A 197 19.91 5.61 1.74
C LEU A 197 21.03 5.62 2.78
N TYR A 198 22.28 5.83 2.36
CA TYR A 198 23.41 5.93 3.29
C TYR A 198 23.23 7.08 4.29
N HIS A 199 22.75 8.24 3.82
CA HIS A 199 22.49 9.40 4.67
C HIS A 199 21.30 9.16 5.60
N PHE A 200 20.23 8.54 5.09
CA PHE A 200 19.09 8.13 5.91
C PHE A 200 19.51 7.16 7.02
N THR A 201 20.26 6.09 6.71
CA THR A 201 20.70 5.11 7.70
C THR A 201 21.58 5.75 8.78
N GLN A 202 22.44 6.71 8.44
CA GLN A 202 23.18 7.46 9.44
C GLN A 202 22.28 8.32 10.32
N ALA A 203 21.30 9.00 9.74
CA ALA A 203 20.35 9.82 10.49
C ALA A 203 19.51 8.95 11.44
N ASP A 204 19.08 7.77 11.00
CA ASP A 204 18.35 6.80 11.81
C ASP A 204 19.17 6.26 12.98
N HIS A 205 20.43 5.86 12.74
CA HIS A 205 21.34 5.44 13.81
C HIS A 205 21.62 6.55 14.84
N ARG A 206 21.47 7.82 14.46
CA ARG A 206 21.60 8.99 15.35
C ARG A 206 20.27 9.40 16.00
N GLY A 207 19.17 8.69 15.72
CA GLY A 207 17.82 9.02 16.20
C GLY A 207 17.24 10.30 15.58
N GLN A 208 17.79 10.78 14.45
CA GLN A 208 17.38 12.02 13.80
C GLN A 208 16.24 11.84 12.79
N ALA A 209 16.06 10.62 12.28
CA ALA A 209 14.98 10.28 11.36
C ALA A 209 14.62 8.81 11.49
N THR A 210 13.34 8.44 11.45
CA THR A 210 12.89 7.04 11.54
C THR A 210 12.11 6.59 10.32
N GLU A 211 11.63 7.53 9.52
CA GLU A 211 10.78 7.27 8.36
C GLU A 211 11.51 7.69 7.06
N PRO A 212 11.90 6.75 6.19
CA PRO A 212 12.71 7.06 5.02
C PRO A 212 11.96 7.93 4.00
N VAL A 213 10.67 7.69 3.79
CA VAL A 213 9.86 8.47 2.83
C VAL A 213 9.79 9.94 3.25
N LYS A 214 9.46 10.21 4.51
CA LYS A 214 9.44 11.57 5.07
C LYS A 214 10.81 12.22 5.02
N TYR A 215 11.86 11.46 5.33
CA TYR A 215 13.24 11.95 5.25
C TYR A 215 13.59 12.45 3.84
N PHE A 216 13.28 11.67 2.79
CA PHE A 216 13.57 12.08 1.40
C PHE A 216 12.61 13.15 0.86
N ALA A 217 11.41 13.25 1.40
CA ALA A 217 10.43 14.28 1.04
C ALA A 217 10.65 15.62 1.77
N ALA A 218 11.41 15.62 2.86
CA ALA A 218 11.63 16.78 3.71
C ALA A 218 12.34 17.92 2.96
N PRO A 219 11.90 19.19 3.09
CA PRO A 219 12.54 20.34 2.46
C PRO A 219 14.02 20.49 2.83
N GLU A 220 14.40 20.10 4.05
CA GLU A 220 15.75 20.24 4.57
C GLU A 220 16.76 19.28 3.90
N ASN A 221 16.26 18.18 3.31
CA ASN A 221 17.08 17.14 2.68
C ASN A 221 17.03 17.20 1.13
N GLN A 222 16.59 18.32 0.55
CA GLN A 222 16.54 18.47 -0.91
C GLN A 222 17.93 18.55 -1.56
N ASP A 223 18.97 18.82 -0.78
CA ASP A 223 20.38 18.77 -1.20
C ASP A 223 20.82 17.37 -1.64
N LEU A 224 20.13 16.31 -1.18
CA LEU A 224 20.31 14.93 -1.65
C LEU A 224 19.96 14.75 -3.13
N GLY A 225 19.37 15.74 -3.81
CA GLY A 225 19.13 15.69 -5.26
C GLY A 225 18.08 14.67 -5.69
N VAL A 226 17.25 14.19 -4.75
CA VAL A 226 16.15 13.24 -5.00
C VAL A 226 15.14 13.84 -5.99
N VAL A 227 14.80 15.12 -5.83
CA VAL A 227 13.95 15.86 -6.77
C VAL A 227 14.82 16.53 -7.83
N LYS A 228 14.65 16.12 -9.10
CA LYS A 228 15.39 16.69 -10.23
C LYS A 228 14.99 18.16 -10.43
N ARG A 229 16.02 19.01 -10.56
CA ARG A 229 15.86 20.43 -10.90
C ARG A 229 15.39 20.58 -12.35
N LEU A 230 14.31 21.33 -12.56
CA LEU A 230 13.86 21.69 -13.90
C LEU A 230 14.89 22.60 -14.56
N ARG A 231 15.50 22.14 -15.65
CA ARG A 231 16.40 22.99 -16.45
C ARG A 231 15.54 23.99 -17.22
N LYS A 232 15.81 25.29 -17.07
CA LYS A 232 15.18 26.33 -17.90
C LYS A 232 15.55 26.04 -19.36
N LYS A 233 14.58 25.92 -20.27
CA LYS A 233 14.87 25.80 -21.71
C LYS A 233 15.71 27.03 -22.11
N PRO A 234 16.81 26.86 -22.87
CA PRO A 234 17.53 28.00 -23.42
C PRO A 234 16.54 28.85 -24.22
N GLY A 235 16.47 30.15 -23.91
CA GLY A 235 15.59 31.06 -24.64
C GLY A 235 15.96 31.04 -26.12
N VAL A 236 14.96 30.89 -27.00
CA VAL A 236 15.12 31.19 -28.42
C VAL A 236 15.62 32.64 -28.50
N PRO A 237 16.76 32.92 -29.16
CA PRO A 237 17.23 34.29 -29.33
C PRO A 237 16.12 35.10 -30.00
N PRO A 238 15.85 36.35 -29.58
CA PRO A 238 14.84 37.17 -30.23
C PRO A 238 15.19 37.28 -31.71
N ALA A 239 14.29 36.76 -32.56
CA ALA A 239 14.39 36.90 -34.01
C ALA A 239 14.64 38.38 -34.33
N GLN A 240 15.67 38.64 -35.14
CA GLN A 240 16.04 39.96 -35.62
C GLN A 240 14.77 40.69 -36.09
N ARG A 241 14.38 41.74 -35.35
CA ARG A 241 13.41 42.70 -35.87
C ARG A 241 14.06 43.27 -37.12
N VAL A 242 13.53 42.92 -38.29
CA VAL A 242 13.86 43.60 -39.54
C VAL A 242 13.49 45.07 -39.31
N SER A 243 14.52 45.89 -39.09
CA SER A 243 14.41 47.33 -39.09
C SER A 243 14.14 47.76 -40.53
N GLY A 244 12.86 47.85 -40.89
CA GLY A 244 12.46 48.70 -41.99
C GLY A 244 12.75 50.16 -41.62
N LEU A 245 13.25 50.89 -42.62
CA LEU A 245 13.29 52.36 -42.75
C LEU A 245 14.38 53.12 -41.99
N VAL A 246 15.47 53.44 -42.70
CA VAL A 246 15.96 54.80 -43.08
C VAL A 246 17.00 54.55 -44.21
N GLY A 247 17.08 55.14 -45.39
CA GLY A 247 16.40 56.22 -46.10
C GLY A 247 17.35 56.70 -47.21
N ALA A 248 16.87 56.84 -48.45
CA ALA A 248 17.33 57.73 -49.54
C ALA A 248 16.59 57.34 -50.83
#